data_AF-A0A1T4M5T9-F1
#
_entry.id   AF-A0A1T4M5T9-F1
#
_cell.length_a   1.000
_cell.length_b   1.000
_cell.length_c   1.000
_cell.angle_alpha   90.00
_cell.angle_beta   90.00
_cell.angle_gamma   90.00
#
_symmetry.space_group_name_H-M   'P 1'
#
loop_
_entity.id
_entity.type
_entity.pdbx_description
1 polymer ?
#
loop_
_entity_poly.entity_id
_entity_poly.type
_entity_poly.pdbx_seq_one_letter_code
_entity_poly.pdbx_strand_id
1 'polypeptide(L)'
;MRENGFTVEVNETDEVEPIKQRLGVPFGKGSCHTAEVGPYFVEGHVPAEDIKRLLAEGGDAKGLVLPGMPIGSPGMEMPDGRVERYTVERVDAQGETHPFAVHGEHGQP
;
A
#
# COMPACT_ATOMS: atom_id res chain seq x y z
N MET A 1 4.65 -6.72 7.65
CA MET A 1 5.97 -6.31 7.11
C MET A 1 7.16 -7.07 7.72
N ARG A 2 7.43 -6.98 9.03
CA ARG A 2 8.59 -7.66 9.66
C ARG A 2 8.60 -9.18 9.47
N GLU A 3 7.46 -9.82 9.68
CA GLU A 3 7.27 -11.27 9.47
C GLU A 3 7.43 -11.69 8.00
N ASN A 4 7.36 -10.73 7.07
CA ASN A 4 7.53 -10.95 5.65
C ASN A 4 8.98 -10.75 5.18
N GLY A 5 9.92 -10.55 6.11
CA GLY A 5 11.36 -10.40 5.82
C GLY A 5 11.82 -8.96 5.58
N PHE A 6 10.96 -7.97 5.82
CA PHE A 6 11.34 -6.56 5.70
C PHE A 6 11.95 -6.05 7.01
N THR A 7 13.09 -5.36 6.93
CA THR A 7 13.58 -4.51 8.02
C THR A 7 12.70 -3.27 8.08
N VAL A 8 12.01 -3.05 9.21
CA VAL A 8 11.04 -1.96 9.37
C VAL A 8 11.51 -1.02 10.47
N GLU A 9 11.84 0.21 10.06
CA GLU A 9 11.99 1.36 10.94
C GLU A 9 10.67 2.13 10.98
N VAL A 10 10.17 2.42 12.17
CA VAL A 10 8.91 3.16 12.36
C VAL A 10 9.27 4.53 12.89
N ASN A 11 8.88 5.57 12.13
CA ASN A 11 9.05 6.95 12.51
C ASN A 11 7.65 7.55 12.75
N GLU A 12 7.28 7.72 14.01
CA GLU A 12 6.00 8.36 14.39
C GLU A 12 6.14 9.88 14.24
N THR A 13 5.22 10.48 13.48
CA THR A 13 5.18 11.94 13.28
C THR A 13 3.75 12.43 13.19
N ASP A 14 3.48 13.59 13.78
CA ASP A 14 2.19 14.29 13.64
C ASP A 14 2.05 14.96 12.26
N GLU A 15 3.14 15.09 11.50
CA GLU A 15 3.20 15.80 10.22
C GLU A 15 3.31 14.84 9.02
N VAL A 16 2.31 13.97 8.85
CA VAL A 16 2.32 12.97 7.76
C VAL A 16 1.99 13.61 6.40
N GLU A 17 1.19 14.68 6.35
CA GLU A 17 0.83 15.38 5.10
C GLU A 17 2.02 15.91 4.27
N PRO A 18 2.98 16.66 4.85
CA PRO A 18 4.15 17.12 4.08
C PRO A 18 5.03 15.97 3.59
N ILE A 19 5.06 14.83 4.30
CA ILE A 19 5.77 13.62 3.85
C ILE A 19 5.08 13.04 2.60
N LYS A 20 3.76 12.91 2.61
CA LYS A 20 2.99 12.43 1.46
C LYS A 20 3.18 13.28 0.22
N GLN A 21 3.19 14.60 0.39
CA GLN A 21 3.44 15.54 -0.71
C GLN A 21 4.86 15.40 -1.26
N ARG A 22 5.86 15.29 -0.38
CA ARG A 22 7.27 15.06 -0.79
C ARG A 22 7.44 13.78 -1.59
N LEU A 23 6.72 12.72 -1.22
CA LEU A 23 6.79 11.41 -1.88
C LEU A 23 5.95 11.32 -3.17
N GLY A 24 5.12 12.33 -3.45
CA GLY A 24 4.28 12.35 -4.64
C GLY A 24 3.06 11.45 -4.54
N VAL A 25 2.56 11.20 -3.33
CA VAL A 25 1.28 10.51 -3.12
C VAL A 25 0.16 11.36 -3.76
N PRO A 26 -0.64 10.81 -4.69
CA PRO A 26 -1.69 11.58 -5.35
C PRO A 26 -2.76 12.10 -4.38
N PHE A 27 -3.30 13.29 -4.66
CA PHE A 27 -4.35 13.88 -3.85
C PHE A 27 -5.58 12.97 -3.77
N GLY A 28 -6.13 12.77 -2.57
CA GLY A 28 -7.26 11.86 -2.33
C GLY A 28 -6.90 10.36 -2.26
N LYS A 29 -5.62 9.99 -2.42
CA LYS A 29 -5.14 8.60 -2.27
C LYS A 29 -4.42 8.34 -0.94
N GLY A 30 -4.46 9.31 -0.03
CA GLY A 30 -3.85 9.17 1.30
C GLY A 30 -4.58 8.16 2.19
N SER A 31 -3.82 7.42 2.99
CA SER A 31 -4.28 6.50 4.05
C SER A 31 -3.69 6.92 5.42
N CYS A 32 -3.78 6.06 6.44
CA CYS A 32 -3.29 6.37 7.79
C CYS A 32 -1.76 6.38 7.91
N HIS A 33 -1.04 5.72 7.00
CA HIS A 33 0.41 5.60 7.06
C HIS A 33 1.02 5.56 5.66
N THR A 34 2.26 6.05 5.59
CA THR A 34 3.11 6.06 4.41
C THR A 34 4.43 5.39 4.77
N ALA A 35 4.92 4.50 3.93
CA ALA A 35 6.23 3.87 4.08
C ALA A 35 7.07 4.11 2.82
N GLU A 36 8.39 4.19 2.99
CA GLU A 36 9.36 4.20 1.89
C GLU A 36 10.05 2.83 1.86
N VAL A 37 10.07 2.17 0.69
CA VAL A 37 10.70 0.85 0.49
C VAL A 37 11.57 0.91 -0.76
N GLY A 38 12.89 1.01 -0.56
CA GLY A 38 13.82 1.21 -1.67
C GLY A 38 13.55 2.57 -2.36
N PRO A 39 13.37 2.61 -3.69
CA PRO A 39 13.04 3.84 -4.42
C PRO A 39 11.53 4.16 -4.46
N TYR A 40 10.68 3.30 -3.88
CA TYR A 40 9.22 3.41 -4.00
C TYR A 40 8.58 3.82 -2.67
N PHE A 41 7.43 4.50 -2.74
CA PHE A 41 6.55 4.68 -1.59
C PHE A 41 5.45 3.61 -1.55
N VAL A 42 4.90 3.40 -0.35
CA VAL A 42 3.76 2.51 -0.09
C VAL A 42 2.80 3.26 0.83
N GLU A 43 1.60 3.53 0.34
CA GLU A 43 0.54 4.23 1.09
C GLU A 43 -0.56 3.26 1.51
N GLY A 44 -0.84 3.21 2.81
CA GLY A 44 -1.91 2.39 3.38
C GLY A 44 -1.58 0.90 3.51
N HIS A 45 -2.61 0.10 3.73
CA HIS A 45 -2.53 -1.31 4.12
C HIS A 45 -2.18 -2.24 2.94
N VAL A 46 -1.14 -1.91 2.17
CA VAL A 46 -0.72 -2.69 1.00
C VAL A 46 -0.12 -4.04 1.45
N PRO A 47 -0.53 -5.17 0.83
CA PRO A 47 0.05 -6.48 1.10
C PRO A 47 1.54 -6.56 0.83
N ALA A 48 2.26 -7.26 1.71
CA ALA A 48 3.70 -7.46 1.58
C ALA A 48 4.10 -8.15 0.26
N GLU A 49 3.23 -9.02 -0.28
CA GLU A 49 3.45 -9.69 -1.56
C GLU A 49 3.44 -8.72 -2.74
N ASP A 50 2.54 -7.73 -2.73
CA ASP A 50 2.50 -6.70 -3.77
C ASP A 50 3.72 -5.79 -3.70
N ILE A 51 4.23 -5.49 -2.50
CA ILE A 51 5.47 -4.72 -2.32
C ILE A 51 6.66 -5.52 -2.86
N LYS A 52 6.73 -6.82 -2.59
CA LYS A 52 7.77 -7.70 -3.17
C LYS A 52 7.69 -7.72 -4.68
N ARG A 53 6.48 -7.79 -5.25
CA ARG A 53 6.26 -7.75 -6.69
C ARG A 53 6.69 -6.41 -7.28
N LEU A 54 6.35 -5.30 -6.64
CA LEU A 54 6.84 -3.97 -7.01
C LEU A 54 8.37 -3.90 -7.00
N LEU A 55 9.03 -4.42 -5.97
CA LEU A 55 10.50 -4.41 -5.90
C LEU A 55 11.16 -5.28 -6.98
N ALA A 56 10.49 -6.33 -7.44
CA ALA A 56 11.00 -7.23 -8.48
C ALA A 56 10.76 -6.69 -9.90
N GLU A 57 9.59 -6.09 -10.15
CA GLU A 57 9.13 -5.67 -11.48
C GLU A 57 9.23 -4.15 -11.72
N GLY A 58 9.47 -3.38 -10.65
CA GLY A 58 9.27 -1.94 -10.54
C GLY A 58 10.07 -1.12 -11.53
N GLY A 59 9.54 -0.95 -12.74
CA GLY A 59 10.06 0.00 -13.71
C GLY A 59 9.86 1.45 -13.25
N ASP A 60 9.13 2.23 -14.04
CA ASP A 60 8.94 3.68 -13.83
C ASP A 60 7.86 4.02 -12.78
N ALA A 61 7.56 3.09 -11.87
CA ALA A 61 6.59 3.30 -10.80
C ALA A 61 7.20 4.17 -9.69
N LYS A 62 6.40 5.04 -9.10
CA LYS A 62 6.76 5.77 -7.88
C LYS A 62 6.36 5.02 -6.61
N GLY A 63 5.31 4.20 -6.66
CA GLY A 63 4.82 3.52 -5.47
C GLY A 63 3.52 2.75 -5.65
N LEU A 64 3.05 2.19 -4.54
CA LEU A 64 1.74 1.58 -4.42
C LEU A 64 0.87 2.36 -3.44
N VAL A 65 -0.43 2.43 -3.73
CA VAL A 65 -1.44 3.01 -2.84
C VAL A 65 -2.58 2.03 -2.64
N LEU A 66 -3.04 1.90 -1.40
CA LEU A 66 -4.33 1.32 -1.08
C LEU A 66 -5.18 2.38 -0.37
N PRO A 67 -6.02 3.12 -1.11
CA PRO A 67 -6.83 4.18 -0.52
C PRO A 67 -7.90 3.60 0.43
N GLY A 68 -8.17 4.33 1.51
CA GLY A 68 -9.14 3.92 2.53
C GLY A 68 -8.59 2.90 3.53
N MET A 69 -9.47 2.06 4.06
CA MET A 69 -9.19 1.02 5.06
C MET A 69 -10.14 -0.17 4.84
N PRO A 70 -9.97 -0.96 3.76
CA PRO A 70 -10.84 -2.09 3.48
C PRO A 70 -10.64 -3.18 4.54
N ILE A 71 -11.76 -3.73 5.01
CA ILE A 71 -11.78 -4.82 5.98
C ILE A 71 -11.04 -6.03 5.40
N GLY A 72 -10.19 -6.67 6.20
CA GLY A 72 -9.39 -7.82 5.79
C GLY A 72 -8.11 -7.47 5.03
N SER A 73 -7.79 -6.19 4.85
CA SER A 73 -6.43 -5.78 4.47
C SER A 73 -5.42 -6.03 5.62
N PRO A 74 -4.11 -6.16 5.34
CA PRO A 74 -3.10 -6.39 6.37
C PRO A 74 -3.18 -5.37 7.52
N GLY A 75 -3.38 -5.82 8.77
CA GLY A 75 -3.59 -4.97 9.95
C GLY A 75 -5.07 -4.60 10.21
N MET A 76 -5.97 -5.01 9.32
CA MET A 76 -7.43 -4.86 9.42
C MET A 76 -8.15 -6.22 9.32
N GLU A 77 -7.46 -7.31 9.67
CA GLU A 77 -8.03 -8.66 9.68
C GLU A 77 -9.19 -8.78 10.69
N MET A 78 -10.26 -9.45 10.28
CA MET A 78 -11.40 -9.73 11.15
C MET A 78 -11.34 -11.17 11.67
N PRO A 79 -11.78 -11.42 12.92
CA PRO A 79 -11.82 -12.77 13.48
C PRO A 79 -12.72 -13.74 12.70
N ASP A 80 -13.71 -13.23 11.97
CA ASP A 80 -14.63 -14.00 11.14
C ASP A 80 -14.09 -14.26 9.71
N GLY A 81 -12.86 -13.82 9.41
CA GLY A 81 -12.19 -14.05 8.13
C GLY A 81 -12.77 -13.25 6.96
N ARG A 82 -13.66 -12.28 7.21
CA ARG A 82 -14.20 -11.42 6.14
C ARG A 82 -13.12 -10.54 5.54
N VAL A 83 -13.12 -10.49 4.21
CA VAL A 83 -12.26 -9.62 3.41
C VAL A 83 -13.13 -8.89 2.41
N GLU A 84 -13.09 -7.56 2.43
CA GLU A 84 -13.69 -6.73 1.39
C GLU A 84 -12.84 -6.80 0.13
N ARG A 85 -13.49 -6.75 -1.04
CA ARG A 85 -12.74 -6.65 -2.29
C ARG A 85 -12.05 -5.29 -2.33
N TYR A 86 -10.75 -5.29 -2.53
CA TYR A 86 -9.98 -4.06 -2.68
C TYR A 86 -8.96 -4.17 -3.80
N THR A 87 -8.62 -3.02 -4.37
CA THR A 87 -7.64 -2.90 -5.44
C THR A 87 -6.47 -2.09 -4.93
N VAL A 88 -5.28 -2.68 -4.97
CA VAL A 88 -4.01 -1.96 -4.82
C VAL A 88 -3.72 -1.30 -6.17
N GLU A 89 -3.43 -0.01 -6.13
CA GLU A 89 -3.10 0.78 -7.31
C GLU A 89 -1.61 1.10 -7.33
N ARG A 90 -0.98 1.05 -8.50
CA ARG A 90 0.37 1.58 -8.72
C ARG A 90 0.28 3.04 -9.14
N VAL A 91 1.25 3.84 -8.70
CA VAL A 91 1.43 5.22 -9.12
C VAL A 91 2.60 5.27 -10.08
N ASP A 92 2.38 5.78 -11.29
CA ASP A 92 3.44 5.97 -12.28
C ASP A 92 4.25 7.26 -12.03
N ALA A 93 5.29 7.51 -12.84
CA ALA A 93 6.10 8.71 -12.72
C ALA A 93 5.31 10.02 -12.95
N GLN A 94 4.18 9.97 -13.66
CA GLN A 94 3.31 11.13 -13.90
C GLN A 94 2.35 11.38 -12.72
N GLY A 95 2.24 10.44 -11.78
CA GLY A 95 1.34 10.52 -10.63
C GLY A 95 -0.05 9.94 -10.92
N GLU A 96 -0.23 9.26 -12.06
CA GLU A 96 -1.46 8.56 -12.41
C GLU A 96 -1.53 7.19 -11.71
N THR A 97 -2.73 6.83 -11.27
CA THR A 97 -2.99 5.56 -10.60
C THR A 97 -3.52 4.52 -11.57
N HIS A 98 -2.92 3.33 -11.58
CA HIS A 98 -3.35 2.19 -12.38
C HIS A 98 -3.61 0.98 -11.48
N PRO A 99 -4.61 0.13 -11.76
CA PRO A 99 -4.81 -1.12 -11.03
C PRO A 99 -3.53 -1.98 -11.06
N PHE A 100 -3.07 -2.43 -9.89
CA PHE A 100 -1.88 -3.28 -9.76
C PHE A 100 -2.26 -4.70 -9.35
N ALA A 101 -3.06 -4.84 -8.29
CA ALA A 101 -3.56 -6.12 -7.80
C ALA A 101 -4.96 -5.96 -7.23
N VAL A 102 -5.76 -7.03 -7.32
CA VAL A 102 -7.09 -7.11 -6.72
C VAL A 102 -7.07 -8.23 -5.70
N HIS A 103 -7.56 -7.92 -4.50
CA HIS A 103 -7.65 -8.84 -3.37
C HIS A 103 -9.10 -8.94 -2.90
N GLY A 104 -9.39 -9.98 -2.12
CA GLY A 104 -10.75 -10.23 -1.63
C GLY A 104 -11.69 -10.82 -2.68
N GLU A 105 -11.16 -11.51 -3.71
CA GLU A 105 -12.00 -12.36 -4.55
C GLU A 105 -12.27 -13.71 -3.89
N HIS A 106 -13.57 -13.94 -3.69
CA HIS A 106 -14.26 -15.17 -3.34
C HIS A 106 -14.00 -15.72 -1.94
N GLY A 107 -15.08 -15.69 -1.14
CA GLY A 107 -15.34 -16.76 -0.21
C GLY A 107 -15.11 -18.09 -0.92
N GLN A 108 -14.18 -18.87 -0.40
CA GLN A 108 -14.12 -20.30 -0.67
C GLN A 108 -14.71 -21.03 0.54
N PRO A 109 -15.58 -22.02 0.27
CA PRO A 109 -16.43 -22.70 1.25
C PRO A 109 -15.67 -23.47 2.32
#